data_AF-A0A2H0E0H2-F1
#
_entry.id   AF-A0A2H0E0H2-F1
#
_cell.length_a   1.000
_cell.length_b   1.000
_cell.length_c   1.000
_cell.angle_alpha   90.00
_cell.angle_beta   90.00
_cell.angle_gamma   90.00
#
_symmetry.space_group_name_H-M   'P 1'
#
loop_
_entity.id
_entity.type
_entity.pdbx_description
1 polymer ?
#
loop_
_entity_poly.entity_id
_entity_poly.type
_entity_poly.pdbx_seq_one_letter_code
_entity_poly.pdbx_strand_id
1 'polypeptide(L)' 'MKKVNISTKLMGRFAGKWVVIDPVKEKIIAVGQTLEEIDPLITRPIGDSRPSGEVPTAFRVPRKDEGPFILIIR' A
#
# COMPACT_ATOMS: atom_id res chain seq x y z
N MET A 1 -9.01 1.82 9.38
CA MET A 1 -7.60 1.40 9.21
C MET A 1 -6.93 0.98 10.51
N LYS A 2 -5.91 0.12 10.42
CA LYS A 2 -5.00 -0.28 11.51
C LYS A 2 -3.57 0.07 11.12
N LYS A 3 -2.89 0.89 11.94
CA LYS A 3 -1.44 1.15 11.79
C LYS A 3 -0.65 -0.10 12.21
N VAL A 4 0.38 -0.42 11.44
CA VAL A 4 1.25 -1.58 11.65
C VAL A 4 2.71 -1.17 11.40
N ASN A 5 3.67 -2.01 11.79
CA ASN A 5 5.09 -1.80 11.51
C ASN A 5 5.73 -3.17 11.29
N ILE A 6 5.56 -3.69 10.07
CA ILE A 6 5.92 -5.07 9.72
C ILE A 6 6.58 -5.12 8.36
N SER A 7 7.44 -6.11 8.13
CA SER A 7 8.10 -6.31 6.85
C SER A 7 7.09 -6.63 5.73
N THR A 8 7.36 -6.12 4.53
CA THR A 8 6.62 -6.45 3.29
C THR A 8 6.65 -7.95 2.95
N LYS A 9 7.62 -8.72 3.47
CA LYS A 9 7.66 -10.18 3.35
C LYS A 9 6.43 -10.88 3.95
N LEU A 10 5.73 -10.23 4.87
CA LEU A 10 4.52 -10.75 5.51
C LEU A 10 3.22 -10.24 4.85
N MET A 11 3.31 -9.57 3.69
CA MET A 11 2.19 -9.00 2.95
C MET A 11 1.06 -10.00 2.67
N GLY A 12 1.40 -11.27 2.40
CA GLY A 12 0.41 -12.31 2.10
C GLY A 12 -0.64 -12.51 3.20
N ARG A 13 -0.36 -12.09 4.44
CA ARG A 13 -1.32 -12.13 5.57
C ARG A 13 -2.47 -11.12 5.42
N PHE A 14 -2.35 -10.16 4.51
CA PHE A 14 -3.34 -9.10 4.26
C PHE A 14 -4.06 -9.28 2.92
N ALA A 15 -4.08 -10.49 2.38
CA ALA A 15 -4.85 -10.82 1.18
C ALA A 15 -6.29 -10.25 1.22
N GLY A 16 -6.68 -9.57 0.14
CA GLY A 16 -7.96 -8.90 -0.02
C GLY A 16 -8.07 -7.52 0.62
N LYS A 17 -7.07 -7.06 1.40
CA LYS A 17 -7.05 -5.77 2.10
C LYS A 17 -6.16 -4.76 1.39
N TRP A 18 -6.40 -3.48 1.66
CA TRP A 18 -5.53 -2.40 1.26
C TRP A 18 -4.35 -2.29 2.22
N VAL A 19 -3.14 -2.19 1.69
CA VAL A 19 -1.92 -2.00 2.48
C VAL A 19 -1.23 -0.71 2.06
N VAL A 20 -0.65 -0.01 3.02
CA VAL A 20 0.24 1.14 2.79
C VAL A 20 1.66 0.70 3.07
N ILE A 21 2.56 0.95 2.12
CA ILE A 21 3.96 0.58 2.19
C ILE A 21 4.81 1.84 2.22
N ASP A 22 5.75 1.90 3.17
CA ASP A 22 6.91 2.80 3.13
C ASP A 22 7.99 2.13 2.27
N PRO A 23 8.25 2.63 1.05
CA PRO A 23 9.19 2.00 0.12
C PRO A 23 10.64 2.13 0.57
N VAL A 24 10.98 3.17 1.34
CA VAL A 24 12.35 3.41 1.83
C VAL A 24 12.70 2.40 2.94
N LYS A 25 11.73 2.09 3.80
CA LYS A 25 11.93 1.16 4.92
C LYS A 25 11.53 -0.28 4.60
N GLU A 26 11.00 -0.55 3.41
CA GLU A 26 10.41 -1.84 3.02
C GLU A 26 9.41 -2.40 4.04
N LYS A 27 8.53 -1.53 4.53
CA LYS A 27 7.59 -1.85 5.61
C LYS A 27 6.16 -1.52 5.27
N ILE A 28 5.26 -2.39 5.68
CA ILE A 28 3.83 -2.09 5.71
C ILE A 28 3.58 -1.24 6.96
N ILE A 29 3.02 -0.05 6.76
CA ILE A 29 2.78 0.96 7.81
C ILE A 29 1.31 1.08 8.22
N ALA A 30 0.39 0.67 7.33
CA ALA A 30 -1.03 0.62 7.63
C ALA A 30 -1.76 -0.41 6.78
N VAL A 31 -2.91 -0.86 7.27
CA VAL A 31 -3.83 -1.75 6.58
C VAL A 31 -5.25 -1.23 6.72
N GLY A 32 -6.01 -1.20 5.64
CA GLY A 32 -7.42 -0.81 5.61
C GLY A 32 -8.28 -1.83 4.89
N GLN A 33 -9.59 -1.80 5.16
CA GLN A 33 -10.54 -2.60 4.37
C GLN A 33 -10.87 -1.92 3.04
N THR A 34 -10.88 -0.59 3.02
CA THR A 34 -11.14 0.23 1.84
C THR A 34 -9.99 1.20 1.60
N LEU A 35 -9.97 1.83 0.41
CA LEU A 35 -8.97 2.84 0.06
C LEU A 35 -9.14 4.12 0.89
N GLU A 36 -10.39 4.53 1.15
CA GLU A 36 -10.73 5.73 1.91
C GLU A 36 -10.17 5.68 3.33
N GLU A 37 -10.12 4.50 3.95
CA GLU A 37 -9.55 4.35 5.29
C GLU A 37 -8.05 4.67 5.36
N ILE A 38 -7.32 4.50 4.25
CA ILE A 38 -5.87 4.68 4.16
C ILE A 38 -5.46 5.92 3.37
N ASP A 39 -6.41 6.57 2.71
CA ASP A 39 -6.21 7.79 1.90
C ASP A 39 -5.35 8.85 2.61
N PRO A 40 -5.55 9.18 3.90
CA PRO A 40 -4.76 10.20 4.58
C PRO A 40 -3.25 9.87 4.68
N LEU A 41 -2.84 8.62 4.43
CA LEU A 41 -1.45 8.18 4.49
C LEU A 41 -0.76 8.16 3.13
N ILE A 42 -1.53 8.23 2.05
CA ILE A 42 -1.02 8.18 0.66
C ILE A 42 -1.30 9.46 -0.11
N THR A 43 -2.20 10.30 0.38
CA THR A 43 -2.46 11.63 -0.15
C THR A 43 -1.30 12.57 0.21
N ARG A 44 -0.65 13.10 -0.83
CA ARG A 44 0.50 14.00 -0.69
C ARG A 44 0.02 15.47 -0.69
N PRO A 45 0.64 16.33 0.11
CA PRO A 45 0.43 17.77 -0.02
C PRO A 45 1.05 18.30 -1.31
N ILE A 46 0.46 19.37 -1.86
CA ILE A 46 0.83 19.97 -3.16
C ILE A 46 2.30 20.42 -3.23
N GLY A 47 2.96 20.66 -2.09
CA GLY A 47 4.37 21.06 -1.99
C GLY A 47 5.37 19.92 -1.71
N ASP A 48 4.92 18.67 -1.62
CA ASP A 48 5.82 17.54 -1.37
C ASP A 48 6.63 17.20 -2.62
N SER A 49 7.95 17.47 -2.59
CA SER A 49 8.87 17.26 -3.70
C SER A 49 9.57 15.89 -3.70
N ARG A 50 9.22 14.99 -2.78
CA ARG A 50 9.85 13.66 -2.72
C ARG A 50 9.61 12.86 -4.01
N PRO A 51 10.60 12.10 -4.49
CA PRO A 51 10.42 11.20 -5.63
C PRO A 51 9.29 10.19 -5.40
N SER A 52 8.61 9.75 -6.47
CA SER A 52 7.50 8.77 -6.39
C SER A 52 7.89 7.42 -5.78
N GLY A 53 9.19 7.09 -5.74
CA GLY A 53 9.72 5.88 -5.09
C GLY A 53 10.04 6.03 -3.60
N GLU A 54 9.91 7.22 -3.02
CA GLU A 54 10.23 7.51 -1.60
C GLU A 54 8.98 7.82 -0.77
N VAL A 55 7.82 7.93 -1.42
CA VAL A 55 6.57 8.25 -0.76
C VAL A 55 5.77 6.99 -0.44
N PRO A 56 5.01 7.00 0.67
CA PRO A 56 4.11 5.90 0.96
C PRO A 56 3.16 5.65 -0.20
N THR A 57 3.02 4.38 -0.56
CA THR A 57 2.13 3.94 -1.64
C THR A 57 1.16 2.90 -1.12
N ALA A 58 0.02 2.75 -1.78
CA ALA A 58 -0.94 1.72 -1.43
C ALA A 58 -1.45 0.93 -2.61
N PHE A 59 -1.78 -0.32 -2.32
CA PHE A 59 -2.49 -1.20 -3.24
C PHE A 59 -3.27 -2.24 -2.45
N ARG A 60 -4.22 -2.89 -3.15
CA ARG A 60 -4.95 -4.02 -2.61
C ARG A 60 -4.14 -5.29 -2.83
N VAL A 61 -3.88 -6.03 -1.76
CA VAL A 61 -3.18 -7.32 -1.85
C VAL A 61 -4.12 -8.33 -2.51
N PRO A 62 -3.77 -8.94 -3.66
CA PRO A 62 -4.61 -9.96 -4.28
C PRO A 62 -4.84 -11.14 -3.35
N ARG A 63 -6.03 -11.75 -3.45
CA ARG A 63 -6.27 -13.07 -2.86
C ARG A 63 -5.58 -14.15 -3.69
N LYS A 64 -5.27 -15.29 -3.07
CA LYS A 64 -4.53 -16.40 -3.72
C LYS A 64 -5.20 -16.89 -5.01
N ASP A 65 -6.51 -16.73 -5.08
CA ASP A 65 -7.45 -17.18 -6.09
C ASP A 65 -7.83 -16.10 -7.11
N GLU A 66 -7.42 -14.84 -6.92
CA GLU A 66 -7.74 -13.73 -7.85
C GLU A 66 -6.81 -13.65 -9.07
N GLY A 67 -5.76 -14.48 -9.14
CA GLY A 67 -4.74 -14.40 -10.18
C GLY A 67 -3.89 -13.12 -10.10
N PRO A 68 -2.87 -12.95 -10.97
CA PRO A 68 -2.06 -11.75 -10.97
C PRO A 68 -2.86 -10.55 -11.51
N PHE A 69 -2.81 -9.40 -10.82
CA PHE A 69 -3.29 -8.15 -11.40
C PHE A 69 -2.37 -7.74 -12.55
N ILE A 70 -2.93 -7.65 -13.76
CA ILE A 70 -2.20 -7.17 -14.94
C ILE A 70 -2.49 -5.68 -15.10
N LEU A 71 -1.47 -4.86 -14.88
CA LEU A 71 -1.53 -3.44 -15.23
C LEU A 71 -1.34 -3.30 -16.75
N ILE A 72 -2.41 -2.97 -17.46
CA ILE A 72 -2.35 -2.64 -18.89
C ILE A 72 -2.18 -1.13 -19.01
N ILE A 73 -1.02 -0.70 -19.50
CA ILE A 73 -0.75 0.70 -19.84
C ILE A 73 -1.01 0.84 -21.34
N ARG A 74 -1.94 1.71 -21.72
CA ARG A 74 -2.21 2.09 -23.12
C ARG A 74 -1.65 3.47 -23.39
#